data_AF-B8KZ02-F1
#
_entry.id   AF-B8KZ02-F1
#
_cell.length_a   1.000
_cell.length_b   1.000
_cell.length_c   1.000
_cell.angle_alpha   90.00
_cell.angle_beta   90.00
_cell.angle_gamma   90.00
#
_symmetry.space_group_name_H-M   'P 1'
#
loop_
_entity.id
_entity.type
_entity.pdbx_description
1 polymer ?
#
loop_
_entity_poly.entity_id
_entity_poly.type
_entity_poly.pdbx_seq_one_letter_code
_entity_poly.pdbx_strand_id
1 'polypeptide(L)'
;MALYNIAERLSTAKELISRGDDASFIYAALELRFCLESVAYQNLAAYGEDVSTELAREWRPDQIIKMLATFDPNSDQTASFSISVTPLPEDLDFASTDLKAAFKDKDFLPIGEAKRIPWGKFRSYYNSLGSFLHLRKDLTNARPKIERLRVLIGELEEVASSTLIAAGKDLATGKCVDCGHVLILGPAEQAGDKPVFCPNTKCNSSYLAIKGDPERRVQKVEALGLRCECGAIVPILPERLLKPAVCPECGLTVCAVIAAKARVLGVPPTREGDLSG
;
A
#
# COMPACT_ATOMS: atom_id res chain seq x y z
N MET A 1 -12.42 17.42 -18.65
CA MET A 1 -11.38 17.59 -17.62
C MET A 1 -10.50 16.36 -17.64
N ALA A 2 -9.17 16.51 -17.55
CA ALA A 2 -8.26 15.37 -17.44
C ALA A 2 -8.40 14.72 -16.06
N LEU A 3 -8.46 13.39 -15.99
CA LEU A 3 -8.77 12.63 -14.76
C LEU A 3 -7.91 13.03 -13.56
N TYR A 4 -6.60 13.18 -13.77
CA TYR A 4 -5.65 13.50 -12.70
C TYR A 4 -5.29 14.97 -12.61
N ASN A 5 -5.70 15.80 -13.57
CA ASN A 5 -5.35 17.23 -13.63
C ASN A 5 -3.85 17.54 -13.46
N ILE A 6 -2.97 16.76 -14.11
CA ILE A 6 -1.49 16.90 -14.00
C ILE A 6 -0.82 17.44 -15.26
N ALA A 7 -1.54 17.58 -16.38
CA ALA A 7 -0.95 17.87 -17.69
C ALA A 7 -0.20 19.22 -17.74
N GLU A 8 -0.78 20.28 -17.18
CA GLU A 8 -0.15 21.59 -17.14
C GLU A 8 1.15 21.56 -16.32
N ARG A 9 1.12 20.94 -15.14
CA ARG A 9 2.30 20.79 -14.28
C ARG A 9 3.40 19.96 -14.93
N LEU A 10 3.04 18.91 -15.68
CA LEU A 10 4.00 18.15 -16.48
C LEU A 10 4.65 19.02 -17.57
N SER A 11 3.88 19.89 -18.24
CA SER A 11 4.45 20.85 -19.20
C SER A 11 5.44 21.79 -18.52
N THR A 12 5.03 22.40 -17.40
CA THR A 12 5.87 23.32 -16.62
C THR A 12 7.16 22.63 -16.15
N ALA A 13 7.08 21.39 -15.65
CA ALA A 13 8.25 20.64 -15.22
C ALA A 13 9.24 20.39 -16.37
N LYS A 14 8.75 20.06 -17.58
CA LYS A 14 9.58 19.88 -18.78
C LYS A 14 10.26 21.18 -19.20
N GLU A 15 9.51 22.28 -19.20
CA GLU A 15 10.05 23.62 -19.50
C GLU A 15 11.16 24.00 -18.51
N LEU A 16 10.93 23.80 -17.21
CA LEU A 16 11.93 24.06 -16.18
C LEU A 16 13.20 23.21 -16.37
N ILE A 17 13.06 21.93 -16.68
CA ILE A 17 14.22 21.07 -17.00
C ILE A 17 14.97 21.58 -18.23
N SER A 18 14.27 22.13 -19.24
CA SER A 18 14.89 22.66 -20.45
C SER A 18 15.77 23.90 -20.22
N ARG A 19 15.49 24.69 -19.17
CA ARG A 19 16.28 25.89 -18.81
C ARG A 19 17.69 25.55 -18.35
N GLY A 20 17.89 24.37 -17.76
CA GLY A 20 19.22 23.81 -17.49
C GLY A 20 19.92 24.32 -16.23
N ASP A 21 19.29 25.22 -15.45
CA ASP A 21 19.84 25.74 -14.20
C ASP A 21 19.33 24.99 -12.95
N ASP A 22 20.11 25.07 -11.86
CA ASP A 22 19.86 24.31 -10.64
C ASP A 22 18.57 24.71 -9.93
N ALA A 23 18.20 26.00 -9.96
CA ALA A 23 16.96 26.47 -9.35
C ALA A 23 15.76 25.91 -10.12
N SER A 24 15.80 25.96 -11.46
CA SER A 24 14.76 25.37 -12.30
C SER A 24 14.59 23.87 -12.06
N PHE A 25 15.67 23.11 -11.79
CA PHE A 25 15.53 21.69 -11.44
C PHE A 25 14.81 21.46 -10.11
N ILE A 26 15.03 22.31 -9.10
CA ILE A 26 14.32 22.23 -7.82
C ILE A 26 12.83 22.52 -8.03
N TYR A 27 12.50 23.55 -8.82
CA TYR A 27 11.11 23.86 -9.15
C TYR A 27 10.45 22.75 -10.00
N ALA A 28 11.19 22.13 -10.93
CA ALA A 28 10.68 20.98 -11.67
C ALA A 28 10.35 19.81 -10.73
N ALA A 29 11.21 19.55 -9.73
CA ALA A 29 10.94 18.54 -8.72
C ALA A 29 9.69 18.84 -7.88
N LEU A 30 9.42 20.13 -7.59
CA LEU A 30 8.20 20.57 -6.92
C LEU A 30 6.95 20.30 -7.77
N GLU A 31 6.98 20.66 -9.06
CA GLU A 31 5.86 20.41 -9.98
C GLU A 31 5.53 18.91 -10.11
N LEU A 32 6.55 18.06 -10.22
CA LEU A 32 6.35 16.60 -10.27
C LEU A 32 5.82 16.04 -8.95
N ARG A 33 6.15 16.68 -7.82
CA ARG A 33 5.60 16.29 -6.52
C ARG A 33 4.11 16.59 -6.44
N PHE A 34 3.67 17.76 -6.91
CA PHE A 34 2.25 18.08 -7.01
C PHE A 34 1.50 17.13 -7.95
N CYS A 35 2.15 16.64 -9.01
CA CYS A 35 1.56 15.61 -9.86
C CYS A 35 1.29 14.32 -9.09
N LEU A 36 2.26 13.83 -8.31
CA LEU A 36 2.08 12.63 -7.47
C LEU A 36 0.97 12.83 -6.42
N GLU A 37 0.92 14.00 -5.79
CA GLU A 37 -0.15 14.38 -4.85
C GLU A 37 -1.53 14.32 -5.51
N SER A 38 -1.68 14.95 -6.68
CA SER A 38 -2.94 14.91 -7.43
C SER A 38 -3.37 13.49 -7.78
N VAL A 39 -2.42 12.65 -8.21
CA VAL A 39 -2.68 11.22 -8.49
C VAL A 39 -3.19 10.50 -7.25
N ALA A 40 -2.56 10.69 -6.09
CA ALA A 40 -2.99 10.06 -4.84
C ALA A 40 -4.39 10.52 -4.42
N TYR A 41 -4.67 11.82 -4.50
CA TYR A 41 -5.96 12.36 -4.08
C TYR A 41 -7.11 11.97 -5.01
N GLN A 42 -6.89 11.96 -6.32
CA GLN A 42 -7.90 11.52 -7.29
C GLN A 42 -8.19 10.02 -7.16
N ASN A 43 -7.17 9.21 -6.88
CA ASN A 43 -7.38 7.79 -6.57
C ASN A 43 -8.19 7.59 -5.30
N LEU A 44 -7.89 8.35 -4.25
CA LEU A 44 -8.65 8.29 -2.99
C LEU A 44 -10.12 8.70 -3.19
N ALA A 45 -10.37 9.77 -3.97
CA ALA A 45 -11.71 10.26 -4.24
C ALA A 45 -12.61 9.21 -4.92
N ALA A 46 -12.03 8.31 -5.73
CA ALA A 46 -12.78 7.24 -6.39
C ALA A 46 -13.42 6.22 -5.41
N TYR A 47 -12.92 6.14 -4.17
CA TYR A 47 -13.47 5.26 -3.12
C TYR A 47 -14.65 5.85 -2.35
N GLY A 48 -15.05 7.10 -2.62
CA GLY A 48 -16.22 7.75 -2.02
C GLY A 48 -15.90 8.65 -0.82
N GLU A 49 -16.89 9.43 -0.38
CA GLU A 49 -16.72 10.49 0.63
C GLU A 49 -16.36 9.95 2.02
N ASP A 50 -16.96 8.83 2.44
CA ASP A 50 -16.72 8.24 3.75
C ASP A 50 -15.26 7.80 3.93
N VAL A 51 -14.67 7.21 2.88
CA VAL A 51 -13.26 6.80 2.89
C VAL A 51 -12.35 8.02 2.66
N SER A 52 -12.72 8.97 1.80
CA SER A 52 -11.83 10.06 1.42
C SER A 52 -11.71 11.17 2.49
N THR A 53 -12.77 11.52 3.20
CA THR A 53 -12.77 12.69 4.11
C THR A 53 -11.94 12.49 5.37
N GLU A 54 -12.00 11.31 5.97
CA GLU A 54 -11.22 10.97 7.17
C GLU A 54 -9.77 10.68 6.80
N LEU A 55 -9.52 9.99 5.68
CA LEU A 55 -8.17 9.64 5.24
C LEU A 55 -7.37 10.83 4.67
N ALA A 56 -8.02 11.73 3.92
CA ALA A 56 -7.32 12.85 3.29
C ALA A 56 -6.76 13.87 4.30
N ARG A 57 -7.33 13.94 5.51
CA ARG A 57 -6.90 14.88 6.54
C ARG A 57 -5.60 14.48 7.22
N GLU A 58 -5.32 13.19 7.35
CA GLU A 58 -4.21 12.71 8.15
C GLU A 58 -3.02 12.20 7.34
N TRP A 59 -3.23 11.76 6.09
CA TRP A 59 -2.23 10.93 5.42
C TRP A 59 -1.47 11.63 4.31
N ARG A 60 -0.17 11.34 4.27
CA ARG A 60 0.70 11.73 3.15
C ARG A 60 0.36 10.92 1.89
N PRO A 61 0.57 11.45 0.69
CA PRO A 61 0.31 10.78 -0.58
C PRO A 61 0.84 9.33 -0.68
N ASP A 62 2.05 9.06 -0.19
CA ASP A 62 2.61 7.70 -0.22
C ASP A 62 1.87 6.72 0.71
N GLN A 63 1.33 7.24 1.83
CA GLN A 63 0.50 6.47 2.75
C GLN A 63 -0.89 6.19 2.18
N ILE A 64 -1.46 7.15 1.44
CA ILE A 64 -2.71 6.96 0.70
C ILE A 64 -2.56 5.78 -0.26
N ILE A 65 -1.60 5.83 -1.19
CA ILE A 65 -1.40 4.75 -2.18
C ILE A 65 -1.14 3.40 -1.50
N LYS A 66 -0.35 3.38 -0.42
CA LYS A 66 -0.11 2.16 0.36
C LYS A 66 -1.41 1.57 0.91
N MET A 67 -2.26 2.42 1.48
CA MET A 67 -3.50 1.95 2.08
C MET A 67 -4.45 1.43 1.02
N LEU A 68 -4.61 2.14 -0.10
CA LEU A 68 -5.40 1.67 -1.24
C LEU A 68 -4.97 0.25 -1.63
N ALA A 69 -3.66 0.02 -1.76
CA ALA A 69 -3.12 -1.30 -2.10
C ALA A 69 -3.32 -2.38 -1.01
N THR A 70 -3.59 -1.97 0.23
CA THR A 70 -3.85 -2.89 1.34
C THR A 70 -5.27 -3.46 1.28
N PHE A 71 -6.26 -2.64 0.92
CA PHE A 71 -7.66 -3.07 0.89
C PHE A 71 -8.17 -3.42 -0.53
N ASP A 72 -7.62 -2.80 -1.57
CA ASP A 72 -7.81 -3.17 -2.97
C ASP A 72 -6.43 -3.56 -3.55
N PRO A 73 -6.11 -4.86 -3.59
CA PRO A 73 -4.82 -5.36 -4.08
C PRO A 73 -4.48 -4.98 -5.53
N ASN A 74 -5.47 -4.55 -6.31
CA ASN A 74 -5.27 -4.14 -7.71
C ASN A 74 -5.19 -2.61 -7.87
N SER A 75 -5.37 -1.84 -6.80
CA SER A 75 -5.44 -0.37 -6.88
C SER A 75 -4.17 0.33 -7.35
N ASP A 76 -3.00 -0.29 -7.17
CA ASP A 76 -1.70 0.22 -7.62
C ASP A 76 -1.17 -0.50 -8.88
N GLN A 77 -2.02 -1.31 -9.53
CA GLN A 77 -1.69 -2.06 -10.74
C GLN A 77 -2.38 -1.46 -11.96
N THR A 78 -1.65 -1.39 -13.08
CA THR A 78 -2.23 -0.99 -14.35
C THR A 78 -3.22 -2.06 -14.82
N ALA A 79 -4.43 -1.63 -15.18
CA ALA A 79 -5.50 -2.53 -15.61
C ALA A 79 -6.23 -2.00 -16.84
N SER A 80 -6.67 -2.91 -17.70
CA SER A 80 -7.56 -2.63 -18.83
C SER A 80 -8.93 -3.23 -18.56
N PHE A 81 -9.97 -2.48 -18.92
CA PHE A 81 -11.36 -2.81 -18.67
C PHE A 81 -12.08 -3.00 -20.00
N SER A 82 -12.86 -4.06 -20.10
CA SER A 82 -13.67 -4.37 -21.26
C SER A 82 -15.00 -5.00 -20.83
N ILE A 83 -16.00 -4.89 -21.70
CA ILE A 83 -17.33 -5.48 -21.47
C ILE A 83 -17.65 -6.43 -22.60
N SER A 84 -18.20 -7.59 -22.27
CA SER A 84 -18.69 -8.48 -23.31
C SER A 84 -19.95 -7.92 -23.93
N VAL A 85 -20.00 -7.91 -25.26
CA VAL A 85 -21.20 -7.51 -26.02
C VAL A 85 -22.08 -8.71 -26.37
N THR A 86 -21.67 -9.91 -25.99
CA THR A 86 -22.45 -11.12 -26.17
C THR A 86 -23.48 -11.27 -25.04
N PRO A 87 -24.75 -11.58 -25.34
CA PRO A 87 -25.74 -11.87 -24.31
C PRO A 87 -25.29 -12.99 -23.37
N LEU A 88 -25.59 -12.81 -22.09
CA LEU A 88 -25.41 -13.84 -21.06
C LEU A 88 -26.26 -15.07 -21.39
N PRO A 89 -25.75 -16.30 -21.19
CA PRO A 89 -26.60 -17.49 -21.14
C PRO A 89 -27.68 -17.30 -20.06
N GLU A 90 -28.93 -17.64 -20.35
CA GLU A 90 -30.07 -17.44 -19.43
C GLU A 90 -29.93 -18.26 -18.13
N ASP A 91 -29.13 -19.32 -18.16
CA ASP A 91 -28.88 -20.27 -17.07
C ASP A 91 -27.53 -20.04 -16.36
N LEU A 92 -26.85 -18.91 -16.63
CA LEU A 92 -25.55 -18.64 -16.02
C LEU A 92 -25.67 -18.32 -14.53
N ASP A 93 -25.22 -19.26 -13.69
CA ASP A 93 -25.01 -19.01 -12.27
C ASP A 93 -23.61 -18.43 -12.02
N PHE A 94 -23.54 -17.13 -11.71
CA PHE A 94 -22.30 -16.42 -11.41
C PHE A 94 -21.57 -16.97 -10.16
N ALA A 95 -22.27 -17.67 -9.25
CA ALA A 95 -21.67 -18.17 -8.02
C ALA A 95 -20.92 -19.49 -8.21
N SER A 96 -21.34 -20.32 -9.17
CA SER A 96 -20.79 -21.66 -9.41
C SER A 96 -20.04 -21.80 -10.74
N THR A 97 -20.20 -20.84 -11.65
CA THR A 97 -19.57 -20.90 -12.98
C THR A 97 -18.16 -20.32 -12.96
N ASP A 98 -17.19 -21.01 -13.56
CA ASP A 98 -15.90 -20.41 -13.92
C ASP A 98 -16.10 -19.37 -15.02
N LEU A 99 -16.27 -18.12 -14.61
CA LEU A 99 -16.50 -16.98 -15.51
C LEU A 99 -15.33 -16.79 -16.49
N LYS A 100 -14.10 -17.15 -16.11
CA LYS A 100 -12.96 -16.98 -17.01
C LYS A 100 -13.03 -17.96 -18.17
N ALA A 101 -13.46 -19.19 -17.90
CA ALA A 101 -13.72 -20.19 -18.94
C ALA A 101 -14.98 -19.85 -19.75
N ALA A 102 -16.07 -19.46 -19.10
CA ALA A 102 -17.36 -19.17 -19.74
C ALA A 102 -17.29 -18.00 -20.74
N PHE A 103 -16.40 -17.03 -20.48
CA PHE A 103 -16.23 -15.86 -21.33
C PHE A 103 -14.96 -15.88 -22.18
N LYS A 104 -14.19 -16.98 -22.21
CA LYS A 104 -12.89 -17.06 -22.89
C LYS A 104 -12.96 -16.68 -24.37
N ASP A 105 -14.00 -17.14 -25.07
CA ASP A 105 -14.17 -16.98 -26.51
C ASP A 105 -15.22 -15.93 -26.88
N LYS A 106 -15.55 -15.03 -25.94
CA LYS A 106 -16.54 -13.97 -26.15
C LYS A 106 -15.87 -12.72 -26.69
N ASP A 107 -16.63 -11.96 -27.48
CA ASP A 107 -16.20 -10.65 -27.93
C ASP A 107 -16.30 -9.64 -26.79
N PHE A 108 -15.23 -8.86 -26.62
CA PHE A 108 -15.11 -7.82 -25.62
C PHE A 108 -14.86 -6.47 -26.29
N LEU A 109 -15.67 -5.48 -25.92
CA LEU A 109 -15.46 -4.08 -26.28
C LEU A 109 -14.57 -3.43 -25.20
N PRO A 110 -13.42 -2.82 -25.56
CA PRO A 110 -12.60 -2.09 -24.59
C PRO A 110 -13.35 -0.85 -24.10
N ILE A 111 -13.39 -0.67 -22.78
CA ILE A 111 -13.98 0.48 -22.11
C ILE A 111 -12.90 1.50 -21.76
N GLY A 112 -11.74 1.02 -21.32
CA GLY A 112 -10.67 1.92 -20.94
C GLY A 112 -9.54 1.28 -20.15
N GLU A 113 -8.61 2.12 -19.73
CA GLU A 113 -7.43 1.72 -18.99
C GLU A 113 -7.21 2.63 -17.78
N ALA A 114 -6.84 2.01 -16.66
CA ALA A 114 -6.31 2.68 -15.49
C ALA A 114 -4.81 2.41 -15.41
N LYS A 115 -3.98 3.40 -15.78
CA LYS A 115 -2.52 3.30 -15.65
C LYS A 115 -2.11 3.70 -14.23
N ARG A 116 -1.21 2.93 -13.62
CA ARG A 116 -0.77 3.10 -12.22
C ARG A 116 0.74 3.09 -12.09
N ILE A 117 1.23 3.82 -11.08
CA ILE A 117 2.60 3.67 -10.55
C ILE A 117 2.50 2.79 -9.30
N PRO A 118 3.14 1.61 -9.27
CA PRO A 118 3.12 0.73 -8.09
C PRO A 118 3.63 1.45 -6.84
N TRP A 119 3.07 1.12 -5.66
CA TRP A 119 3.35 1.83 -4.41
C TRP A 119 4.85 1.97 -4.12
N GLY A 120 5.64 0.90 -4.30
CA GLY A 120 7.08 0.91 -4.05
C GLY A 120 7.83 1.96 -4.89
N LYS A 121 7.47 2.09 -6.18
CA LYS A 121 8.01 3.14 -7.06
C LYS A 121 7.49 4.51 -6.65
N PHE A 122 6.18 4.65 -6.44
CA PHE A 122 5.54 5.90 -6.04
C PHE A 122 6.21 6.50 -4.79
N ARG A 123 6.39 5.69 -3.75
CA ARG A 123 7.05 6.08 -2.50
C ARG A 123 8.50 6.53 -2.73
N SER A 124 9.24 5.82 -3.58
CA SER A 124 10.62 6.17 -3.94
C SER A 124 10.72 7.51 -4.64
N TYR A 125 9.78 7.81 -5.55
CA TYR A 125 9.71 9.12 -6.20
C TYR A 125 9.31 10.22 -5.22
N TYR A 126 8.21 10.03 -4.48
CA TYR A 126 7.68 11.01 -3.55
C TYR A 126 8.72 11.45 -2.49
N ASN A 127 9.39 10.49 -1.84
CA ASN A 127 10.41 10.78 -0.84
C ASN A 127 11.65 11.43 -1.45
N SER A 128 12.05 10.99 -2.65
CA SER A 128 13.20 11.58 -3.35
C SER A 128 12.96 13.04 -3.70
N LEU A 129 11.78 13.39 -4.22
CA LEU A 129 11.45 14.78 -4.57
C LEU A 129 11.39 15.67 -3.33
N GLY A 130 10.84 15.15 -2.23
CA GLY A 130 10.76 15.91 -0.98
C GLY A 130 12.11 16.31 -0.40
N SER A 131 13.15 15.50 -0.61
CA SER A 131 14.50 15.83 -0.15
C SER A 131 15.07 17.13 -0.75
N PHE A 132 14.61 17.53 -1.93
CA PHE A 132 15.10 18.73 -2.62
C PHE A 132 14.48 20.04 -2.10
N LEU A 133 13.38 19.95 -1.35
CA LEU A 133 12.69 21.10 -0.75
C LEU A 133 13.27 21.53 0.60
N HIS A 134 14.33 20.86 1.06
CA HIS A 134 15.00 21.15 2.32
C HIS A 134 16.45 21.57 2.09
N LEU A 135 16.93 22.49 2.92
CA LEU A 135 18.35 22.79 3.00
C LEU A 135 19.09 21.65 3.70
N ARG A 136 20.27 21.34 3.18
CA ARG A 136 21.25 20.51 3.88
C ARG A 136 21.88 21.32 5.02
N LYS A 137 22.61 20.63 5.91
CA LYS A 137 23.27 21.26 7.06
C LYS A 137 24.33 22.30 6.67
N ASP A 138 24.83 22.22 5.44
CA ASP A 138 25.74 23.20 4.84
C ASP A 138 25.00 24.41 4.21
N LEU A 139 23.69 24.54 4.46
CA LEU A 139 22.82 25.58 3.95
C LEU A 139 22.67 25.59 2.41
N THR A 140 22.91 24.45 1.76
CA THR A 140 22.70 24.28 0.31
C THR A 140 21.54 23.34 -0.01
N ASN A 141 20.93 23.47 -1.18
CA ASN A 141 19.96 22.48 -1.67
C ASN A 141 20.68 21.27 -2.29
N ALA A 142 20.08 20.09 -2.11
CA ALA A 142 20.47 18.94 -2.90
C ALA A 142 20.02 19.15 -4.36
N ARG A 143 20.93 18.89 -5.30
CA ARG A 143 20.64 19.01 -6.73
C ARG A 143 19.89 17.78 -7.24
N PRO A 144 18.70 17.93 -7.87
CA PRO A 144 18.01 16.81 -8.50
C PRO A 144 18.80 16.20 -9.65
N LYS A 145 18.73 14.88 -9.82
CA LYS A 145 19.26 14.19 -11.01
C LYS A 145 18.25 14.28 -12.15
N ILE A 146 18.63 14.92 -13.25
CA ILE A 146 17.74 15.20 -14.39
C ILE A 146 17.16 13.90 -14.98
N GLU A 147 17.98 12.85 -15.08
CA GLU A 147 17.56 11.54 -15.61
C GLU A 147 16.42 10.95 -14.78
N ARG A 148 16.48 11.13 -13.44
CA ARG A 148 15.44 10.64 -12.54
C ARG A 148 14.14 11.44 -12.69
N LEU A 149 14.24 12.75 -12.93
CA LEU A 149 13.06 13.58 -13.21
C LEU A 149 12.42 13.19 -14.56
N ARG A 150 13.22 12.94 -15.59
CA ARG A 150 12.74 12.48 -16.91
C ARG A 150 12.04 11.13 -16.84
N VAL A 151 12.59 10.18 -16.09
CA VAL A 151 11.93 8.88 -15.87
C VAL A 151 10.57 9.06 -15.19
N LEU A 152 10.50 9.90 -14.15
CA LEU A 152 9.24 10.18 -13.47
C LEU A 152 8.22 10.89 -14.38
N ILE A 153 8.68 11.81 -15.23
CA ILE A 153 7.81 12.46 -16.23
C ILE A 153 7.15 11.39 -17.10
N GLY A 154 7.92 10.45 -17.65
CA GLY A 154 7.34 9.38 -18.48
C GLY A 154 6.31 8.53 -17.73
N GLU A 155 6.59 8.16 -16.48
CA GLU A 155 5.64 7.40 -15.65
C GLU A 155 4.35 8.20 -15.36
N LEU A 156 4.46 9.51 -15.14
CA LEU A 156 3.30 10.38 -14.92
C LEU A 156 2.53 10.67 -16.22
N GLU A 157 3.19 10.69 -17.36
CA GLU A 157 2.54 10.76 -18.68
C GLU A 157 1.73 9.50 -18.98
N GLU A 158 2.27 8.33 -18.64
CA GLU A 158 1.52 7.08 -18.69
C GLU A 158 0.28 7.17 -17.81
N VAL A 159 0.41 7.63 -16.56
CA VAL A 159 -0.76 7.86 -15.67
C VAL A 159 -1.75 8.85 -16.29
N ALA A 160 -1.28 9.97 -16.86
CA ALA A 160 -2.10 10.98 -17.49
C ALA A 160 -2.89 10.45 -18.71
N SER A 161 -2.38 9.40 -19.37
CA SER A 161 -3.04 8.75 -20.50
C SER A 161 -4.19 7.80 -20.11
N SER A 162 -4.40 7.57 -18.81
CA SER A 162 -5.53 6.77 -18.33
C SER A 162 -6.85 7.33 -18.85
N THR A 163 -7.77 6.43 -19.22
CA THR A 163 -9.12 6.81 -19.67
C THR A 163 -10.17 6.67 -18.57
N LEU A 164 -9.84 5.99 -17.47
CA LEU A 164 -10.68 5.91 -16.27
C LEU A 164 -9.84 5.83 -14.98
N ILE A 165 -10.48 6.07 -13.84
CA ILE A 165 -9.96 5.76 -12.50
C ILE A 165 -10.74 4.57 -11.96
N ALA A 166 -10.06 3.45 -11.69
CA ALA A 166 -10.67 2.26 -11.13
C ALA A 166 -10.47 2.18 -9.61
N ALA A 167 -11.53 1.81 -8.89
CA ALA A 167 -11.54 1.60 -7.46
C ALA A 167 -12.48 0.43 -7.10
N GLY A 168 -11.95 -0.60 -6.42
CA GLY A 168 -12.75 -1.67 -5.87
C GLY A 168 -13.56 -1.18 -4.66
N LYS A 169 -14.89 -1.18 -4.78
CA LYS A 169 -15.80 -0.72 -3.71
C LYS A 169 -16.26 -1.81 -2.74
N ASP A 170 -15.63 -2.99 -2.77
CA ASP A 170 -15.92 -4.02 -1.77
C ASP A 170 -15.17 -3.72 -0.46
N LEU A 171 -15.58 -2.62 0.16
CA LEU A 171 -15.03 -2.09 1.40
C LEU A 171 -16.15 -1.92 2.42
N ALA A 172 -15.80 -2.11 3.68
CA ALA A 172 -16.62 -1.71 4.80
C ALA A 172 -15.83 -0.79 5.73
N THR A 173 -16.52 0.12 6.40
CA THR A 173 -15.93 0.94 7.45
C THR A 173 -16.46 0.47 8.81
N GLY A 174 -15.59 0.49 9.80
CA GLY A 174 -15.92 0.23 11.20
C GLY A 174 -15.24 1.27 12.09
N LYS A 175 -15.50 1.21 13.40
CA LYS A 175 -14.81 2.04 14.38
C LYS A 175 -14.00 1.18 15.33
N CYS A 176 -12.78 1.62 15.59
CA CYS A 176 -11.93 1.07 16.62
C CYS A 176 -12.64 1.24 17.98
N VAL A 177 -12.88 0.14 18.68
CA VAL A 177 -13.57 0.16 19.98
C VAL A 177 -12.74 0.89 21.03
N ASP A 178 -11.41 0.83 20.92
CA ASP A 178 -10.49 1.38 21.93
C ASP A 178 -10.19 2.88 21.75
N CYS A 179 -10.19 3.41 20.52
CA CYS A 179 -9.87 4.82 20.28
C CYS A 179 -10.81 5.57 19.31
N GLY A 180 -11.86 4.91 18.80
CA GLY A 180 -12.86 5.52 17.91
C GLY A 180 -12.39 5.76 16.48
N HIS A 181 -11.10 5.52 16.17
CA HIS A 181 -10.53 5.72 14.84
C HIS A 181 -11.17 4.79 13.80
N VAL A 182 -11.30 5.26 12.56
CA VAL A 182 -11.96 4.48 11.51
C VAL A 182 -11.10 3.32 11.05
N LEU A 183 -11.73 2.16 10.95
CA LEU A 183 -11.16 0.92 10.44
C LEU A 183 -11.72 0.70 9.04
N ILE A 184 -10.84 0.42 8.09
CA ILE A 184 -11.22 0.06 6.73
C ILE A 184 -11.02 -1.44 6.58
N LEU A 185 -12.07 -2.13 6.19
CA LEU A 185 -12.12 -3.57 6.03
C LEU A 185 -12.18 -3.88 4.53
N GLY A 186 -11.09 -4.46 4.00
CA GLY A 186 -11.10 -5.06 2.66
C GLY A 186 -11.82 -6.40 2.64
N PRO A 187 -11.95 -7.06 1.49
CA PRO A 187 -12.72 -8.32 1.37
C PRO A 187 -12.22 -9.43 2.32
N ALA A 188 -10.91 -9.56 2.49
CA ALA A 188 -10.31 -10.57 3.38
C ALA A 188 -10.55 -10.25 4.87
N GLU A 189 -10.52 -8.97 5.24
CA GLU A 189 -10.82 -8.52 6.59
C GLU A 189 -12.32 -8.66 6.89
N GLN A 190 -13.20 -8.33 5.93
CA GLN A 190 -14.65 -8.52 6.01
C GLN A 190 -15.02 -10.01 6.17
N ALA A 191 -14.33 -10.92 5.49
CA ALA A 191 -14.53 -12.36 5.62
C ALA A 191 -14.05 -12.92 6.98
N GLY A 192 -13.29 -12.13 7.76
CA GLY A 192 -12.67 -12.57 9.01
C GLY A 192 -11.48 -13.51 8.79
N ASP A 193 -10.88 -13.50 7.60
CA ASP A 193 -9.70 -14.32 7.27
C ASP A 193 -8.39 -13.59 7.64
N LYS A 194 -8.43 -12.25 7.72
CA LYS A 194 -7.31 -11.42 8.16
C LYS A 194 -7.74 -10.44 9.26
N PRO A 195 -6.87 -10.20 10.25
CA PRO A 195 -7.12 -9.16 11.25
C PRO A 195 -6.98 -7.77 10.61
N VAL A 196 -7.83 -6.85 11.04
CA VAL A 196 -7.63 -5.41 10.82
C VAL A 196 -6.89 -4.82 12.03
N PHE A 197 -5.89 -3.99 11.78
CA PHE A 197 -5.17 -3.27 12.81
C PHE A 197 -5.59 -1.81 12.82
N CYS A 198 -5.81 -1.26 14.01
CA CYS A 198 -6.07 0.17 14.13
C CYS A 198 -4.88 0.97 13.58
N PRO A 199 -5.10 1.88 12.60
CA PRO A 199 -4.01 2.63 11.98
C PRO A 199 -3.40 3.67 12.94
N ASN A 200 -4.10 4.02 14.04
CA ASN A 200 -3.53 4.81 15.12
C ASN A 200 -2.46 4.00 15.85
N THR A 201 -1.19 4.33 15.60
CA THR A 201 -0.01 3.63 16.15
C THR A 201 0.06 3.64 17.68
N LYS A 202 -0.61 4.58 18.36
CA LYS A 202 -0.70 4.60 19.83
C LYS A 202 -1.71 3.59 20.36
N CYS A 203 -2.79 3.33 19.62
CA CYS A 203 -3.83 2.38 20.00
C CYS A 203 -3.45 0.96 19.56
N ASN A 204 -3.21 0.80 18.26
CA ASN A 204 -2.63 -0.41 17.66
C ASN A 204 -3.37 -1.72 18.03
N SER A 205 -4.66 -1.61 18.36
CA SER A 205 -5.51 -2.75 18.68
C SER A 205 -5.89 -3.50 17.41
N SER A 206 -6.01 -4.83 17.53
CA SER A 206 -6.36 -5.74 16.45
C SER A 206 -7.78 -6.25 16.58
N TYR A 207 -8.48 -6.35 15.45
CA TYR A 207 -9.84 -6.85 15.40
C TYR A 207 -10.02 -7.87 14.26
N LEU A 208 -10.98 -8.78 14.40
CA LEU A 208 -11.47 -9.66 13.34
C LEU A 208 -12.94 -9.35 13.07
N ALA A 209 -13.37 -9.35 11.81
CA ALA A 209 -14.79 -9.24 11.51
C ALA A 209 -15.56 -10.46 12.06
N ILE A 210 -16.77 -10.21 12.56
CA ILE A 210 -17.66 -11.28 13.01
C ILE A 210 -18.27 -11.95 11.77
N LYS A 211 -17.96 -13.23 11.56
CA LYS A 211 -18.44 -13.98 10.40
C LYS A 211 -19.97 -14.02 10.37
N GLY A 212 -20.55 -13.58 9.26
CA GLY A 212 -22.00 -13.57 9.04
C GLY A 212 -22.76 -12.43 9.73
N ASP A 213 -22.07 -11.44 10.31
CA ASP A 213 -22.73 -10.27 10.91
C ASP A 213 -23.13 -9.26 9.82
N PRO A 214 -24.44 -8.99 9.62
CA PRO A 214 -24.91 -8.04 8.61
C PRO A 214 -24.48 -6.59 8.90
N GLU A 215 -24.19 -6.27 10.17
CA GLU A 215 -23.67 -4.96 10.59
C GLU A 215 -22.15 -4.85 10.44
N ARG A 216 -21.47 -5.91 9.98
CA ARG A 216 -20.02 -5.96 9.75
C ARG A 216 -19.20 -5.51 10.96
N ARG A 217 -19.68 -5.81 12.17
CA ARG A 217 -18.98 -5.47 13.42
C ARG A 217 -17.70 -6.28 13.55
N VAL A 218 -16.77 -5.74 14.32
CA VAL A 218 -15.47 -6.35 14.57
C VAL A 218 -15.35 -6.74 16.04
N GLN A 219 -14.77 -7.91 16.30
CA GLN A 219 -14.42 -8.36 17.65
C GLN A 219 -12.94 -8.12 17.91
N LYS A 220 -12.60 -7.65 19.11
CA LYS A 220 -11.21 -7.46 19.52
C LYS A 220 -10.52 -8.82 19.64
N VAL A 221 -9.33 -8.92 19.06
CA VAL A 221 -8.48 -10.11 19.20
C VAL A 221 -7.39 -9.80 20.20
N GLU A 222 -7.14 -10.74 21.11
CA GLU A 222 -5.98 -10.66 21.99
C GLU A 222 -4.71 -10.78 21.16
N ALA A 223 -3.99 -9.67 21.05
CA ALA A 223 -2.66 -9.61 20.45
C ALA A 223 -1.61 -9.42 21.54
N LEU A 224 -0.45 -10.04 21.34
CA LEU A 224 0.75 -9.77 22.11
C LEU A 224 1.43 -8.52 21.57
N GLY A 225 1.96 -7.68 22.45
CA GLY A 225 2.71 -6.50 22.06
C GLY A 225 4.22 -6.75 22.07
N LEU A 226 4.86 -6.78 20.91
CA LEU A 226 6.33 -6.72 20.84
C LEU A 226 6.80 -5.28 20.87
N ARG A 227 7.64 -4.92 21.83
CA ARG A 227 8.24 -3.59 21.88
C ARG A 227 9.36 -3.48 20.83
N CYS A 228 9.21 -2.55 19.89
CA CYS A 228 10.25 -2.18 18.95
C CYS A 228 11.29 -1.25 19.59
N GLU A 229 12.49 -1.19 19.02
CA GLU A 229 13.57 -0.27 19.43
C GLU A 229 13.16 1.21 19.36
N CYS A 230 12.26 1.57 18.44
CA CYS A 230 11.70 2.93 18.37
C CYS A 230 10.68 3.25 19.48
N GLY A 231 10.38 2.28 20.35
CA GLY A 231 9.41 2.43 21.44
C GLY A 231 7.98 2.02 21.07
N ALA A 232 7.66 1.89 19.77
CA ALA A 232 6.37 1.42 19.28
C ALA A 232 6.07 0.00 19.76
N ILE A 233 4.80 -0.27 20.06
CA ILE A 233 4.31 -1.63 20.31
C ILE A 233 3.86 -2.20 18.95
N VAL A 234 4.37 -3.37 18.57
CA VAL A 234 3.99 -4.09 17.36
C VAL A 234 3.01 -5.18 17.77
N PRO A 235 1.75 -5.15 17.32
CA PRO A 235 0.77 -6.12 17.73
C PRO A 235 1.00 -7.39 16.92
N ILE A 236 1.14 -8.52 17.61
CA ILE A 236 1.35 -9.82 16.99
C ILE A 236 0.31 -10.77 17.54
N LEU A 237 -0.43 -11.41 16.63
CA LEU A 237 -1.30 -12.52 16.99
C LEU A 237 -0.46 -13.66 17.59
N PRO A 238 -0.92 -14.33 18.67
CA PRO A 238 -0.15 -15.37 19.35
C PRO A 238 0.48 -16.42 18.41
N GLU A 239 -0.24 -16.85 17.39
CA GLU A 239 0.21 -17.82 16.37
C GLU A 239 1.30 -17.29 15.43
N ARG A 240 1.54 -15.97 15.44
CA ARG A 240 2.59 -15.30 14.67
C ARG A 240 3.75 -14.82 15.55
N LEU A 241 3.78 -15.13 16.85
CA LEU A 241 4.77 -14.62 17.80
C LEU A 241 6.23 -14.80 17.34
N LEU A 242 6.55 -15.96 16.76
CA LEU A 242 7.90 -16.29 16.28
C LEU A 242 8.16 -15.86 14.83
N LYS A 243 7.15 -15.33 14.13
CA LYS A 243 7.31 -14.83 12.77
C LYS A 243 7.81 -13.39 12.80
N PRO A 244 8.68 -12.99 11.85
CA PRO A 244 9.04 -11.59 11.68
C PRO A 244 7.80 -10.72 11.46
N ALA A 245 7.73 -9.60 12.18
CA ALA A 245 6.75 -8.55 11.96
C ALA A 245 7.48 -7.23 11.69
N VAL A 246 6.90 -6.38 10.85
CA VAL A 246 7.48 -5.06 10.54
C VAL A 246 6.83 -4.04 11.45
N CYS A 247 7.65 -3.26 12.16
CA CYS A 247 7.17 -2.16 12.97
C CYS A 247 6.43 -1.15 12.08
N PRO A 248 5.17 -0.79 12.41
CA PRO A 248 4.38 0.12 11.58
C PRO A 248 4.95 1.55 11.56
N GLU A 249 5.74 1.93 12.57
CA GLU A 249 6.26 3.28 12.73
C GLU A 249 7.63 3.49 12.07
N CYS A 250 8.61 2.62 12.38
CA CYS A 250 9.98 2.77 11.86
C CYS A 250 10.36 1.78 10.75
N GLY A 251 9.53 0.76 10.48
CA GLY A 251 9.81 -0.25 9.46
C GLY A 251 10.87 -1.30 9.85
N LEU A 252 11.38 -1.28 11.09
CA LEU A 252 12.28 -2.33 11.57
C LEU A 252 11.54 -3.65 11.73
N THR A 253 12.24 -4.74 11.43
CA THR A 253 11.74 -6.08 11.69
C THR A 253 11.90 -6.43 13.16
N VAL A 254 10.80 -6.78 13.83
CA VAL A 254 10.77 -7.32 15.19
C VAL A 254 10.35 -8.79 15.16
N CYS A 255 10.96 -9.61 16.01
CA CYS A 255 10.56 -11.00 16.21
C CYS A 255 10.78 -11.41 17.67
N ALA A 256 9.92 -12.28 18.19
CA ALA A 256 10.20 -12.95 19.44
C ALA A 256 11.17 -14.11 19.19
N VAL A 257 12.07 -14.35 20.15
CA VAL A 257 13.02 -15.47 20.12
C VAL A 257 12.84 -16.32 21.37
N ILE A 258 12.90 -17.65 21.20
CA ILE A 258 12.92 -18.58 22.33
C ILE A 258 14.37 -18.84 22.69
N ALA A 259 14.80 -18.39 23.86
CA ALA A 259 16.13 -18.69 24.39
C ALA A 259 16.06 -19.95 25.27
N ALA A 260 16.46 -21.10 24.73
CA ALA A 260 16.64 -22.33 25.51
C ALA A 260 18.13 -22.51 25.87
N LYS A 261 18.42 -22.80 27.15
CA LYS A 261 19.77 -23.18 27.59
C LYS A 261 19.92 -24.69 27.53
N ALA A 262 20.74 -25.19 26.62
CA ALA A 262 21.10 -26.61 26.58
C ALA A 262 22.15 -26.92 27.66
N ARG A 263 21.94 -27.99 28.43
CA ARG A 263 22.95 -28.58 29.31
C ARG A 263 23.20 -30.00 28.83
N VAL A 264 24.47 -30.34 28.63
CA VAL A 264 24.87 -31.72 28.32
C VAL A 264 24.64 -32.56 29.58
N LEU A 265 23.74 -33.55 29.52
CA LEU A 265 23.32 -34.38 30.66
C LEU A 265 24.14 -35.67 30.81
N GLY A 266 25.16 -35.89 29.97
CA GLY A 266 26.00 -37.08 30.04
C GLY A 266 27.35 -36.88 29.36
N VAL A 267 28.35 -37.66 29.77
CA VAL A 267 29.65 -37.70 29.10
C VAL A 267 29.43 -38.27 27.69
N PRO A 268 29.91 -37.61 26.61
CA PRO A 268 29.83 -38.20 25.28
C PRO A 268 30.56 -39.56 25.28
N PRO A 269 30.01 -40.61 24.65
CA PRO A 269 30.66 -41.91 24.64
C PRO A 269 32.05 -41.77 24.00
N THR A 270 33.08 -42.09 24.78
CA THR A 270 34.44 -42.25 24.27
C THR A 270 34.43 -43.37 23.24
N ARG A 271 34.93 -43.11 22.03
CA ARG A 271 35.19 -44.18 21.06
C ARG A 271 36.24 -45.11 21.68
N GLU A 272 35.91 -46.38 21.84
CA GLU A 272 36.90 -47.43 22.10
C GLU A 272 37.85 -47.47 20.89
N GLY A 273 39.05 -46.92 21.05
CA GLY A 273 40.05 -46.79 20.00
C GLY A 273 41.31 -46.03 20.43
N ASP A 274 41.22 -45.12 21.39
CA ASP A 274 42.38 -44.33 21.86
C ASP A 274 43.10 -44.95 23.08
N LEU A 275 43.06 -46.28 23.22
CA LEU A 275 43.85 -47.02 24.22
C LEU A 275 44.51 -48.25 23.60
N SER A 276 45.35 -48.05 22.58
CA SER A 276 46.43 -48.99 22.24
C SER A 276 47.34 -48.44 21.13
N GLY A 277 48.59 -48.10 21.50
CA GLY A 277 49.72 -47.95 20.56
C GLY A 277 50.32 -46.56 20.49
#